data_AF-A0A8T4CRX1-F1
#
_entry.id   AF-A0A8T4CRX1-F1
#
_cell.length_a   1.000
_cell.length_b   1.000
_cell.length_c   1.000
_cell.angle_alpha   90.00
_cell.angle_beta   90.00
_cell.angle_gamma   90.00
#
_symmetry.space_group_name_H-M   'P 1'
#
loop_
_entity.id
_entity.type
_entity.pdbx_description
1 polymer ?
#
loop_
_entity_poly.entity_id
_entity_poly.type
_entity_poly.pdbx_seq_one_letter_code
_entity_poly.pdbx_strand_id
1 'polypeptide(L)'
;MNSPYKLRGKALDAAIDNLLAEMISAGFGKDPISRTSVQIRLGLTSRATLVGPRGERIDNALNIQRKEAGHTSVDTIKRRTLEERIVHLEKTNLILINERDQLYEALCSIINQCEIHGLDLKVVLSPLKI
;
A
#
# COMPACT_ATOMS: atom_id res chain seq x y z
N MET A 1 6.58 12.80 -19.42
CA MET A 1 5.93 12.56 -20.72
C MET A 1 6.25 11.12 -21.12
N ASN A 2 5.26 10.23 -21.27
CA ASN A 2 5.51 8.91 -21.86
C ASN A 2 4.30 8.45 -22.69
N SER A 3 4.54 8.50 -24.01
CA SER A 3 3.89 7.96 -25.21
C SER A 3 2.41 7.53 -25.22
N PRO A 4 1.56 8.10 -26.11
CA PRO A 4 0.20 7.65 -26.38
C PRO A 4 0.22 6.45 -27.35
N TYR A 5 0.92 5.37 -27.02
CA TYR A 5 0.71 4.13 -27.75
C TYR A 5 -0.67 3.62 -27.34
N LYS A 6 -1.62 3.76 -28.25
CA LYS A 6 -2.97 3.22 -28.14
C LYS A 6 -2.84 1.71 -28.05
N LEU A 7 -2.59 1.19 -26.85
CA LEU A 7 -2.54 -0.24 -26.54
C LEU A 7 -3.87 -0.85 -27.01
N ARG A 8 -3.79 -1.90 -27.82
CA ARG A 8 -4.95 -2.56 -28.41
C ARG A 8 -4.85 -4.07 -28.25
N GLY A 9 -6.01 -4.72 -28.26
CA GLY A 9 -6.10 -6.18 -28.16
C GLY A 9 -5.36 -6.73 -26.94
N LYS A 10 -4.58 -7.79 -27.15
CA LYS A 10 -3.86 -8.52 -26.09
C LYS A 10 -2.84 -7.68 -25.31
N ALA A 11 -2.23 -6.68 -25.96
CA ALA A 11 -1.27 -5.79 -25.29
C ALA A 11 -1.94 -4.89 -24.25
N LEU A 12 -3.18 -4.47 -24.52
CA LEU A 12 -3.98 -3.73 -23.54
C LEU A 12 -4.41 -4.64 -22.39
N ASP A 13 -4.76 -5.89 -22.68
CA ASP A 13 -5.14 -6.85 -21.64
C ASP A 13 -3.99 -7.10 -20.67
N ALA A 14 -2.77 -7.33 -21.19
CA ALA A 14 -1.57 -7.49 -20.36
C ALA A 14 -1.25 -6.24 -19.53
N ALA A 15 -1.42 -5.04 -20.10
CA ALA A 15 -1.21 -3.79 -19.38
C ALA A 15 -2.25 -3.59 -18.25
N ILE A 16 -3.49 -4.00 -18.48
CA ILE A 16 -4.53 -4.02 -17.43
C ILE A 16 -4.13 -4.99 -16.33
N ASP A 17 -3.75 -6.22 -16.67
CA ASP A 17 -3.41 -7.24 -15.68
C ASP A 17 -2.20 -6.82 -14.82
N ASN A 18 -1.15 -6.25 -15.44
CA ASN A 18 0.01 -5.70 -14.72
C ASN A 18 -0.37 -4.56 -13.78
N LEU A 19 -1.15 -3.59 -14.26
CA LEU A 19 -1.59 -2.46 -13.44
C LEU A 19 -2.44 -2.94 -12.25
N LEU A 20 -3.35 -3.89 -12.47
CA LEU A 20 -4.17 -4.45 -11.41
C LEU A 20 -3.32 -5.16 -10.35
N ALA A 21 -2.30 -5.91 -10.75
CA ALA A 21 -1.36 -6.55 -9.81
C ALA A 21 -0.59 -5.53 -8.96
N GLU A 22 -0.15 -4.42 -9.55
CA GLU A 22 0.49 -3.32 -8.81
C GLU A 22 -0.47 -2.69 -7.79
N MET A 23 -1.71 -2.44 -8.20
CA MET A 23 -2.73 -1.83 -7.33
C MET A 23 -3.15 -2.76 -6.19
N ILE A 24 -3.26 -4.07 -6.44
CA ILE A 24 -3.48 -5.09 -5.40
C ILE A 24 -2.33 -5.02 -4.39
N SER A 25 -1.09 -5.10 -4.87
CA SER A 25 0.11 -5.06 -4.02
C SER A 25 0.22 -3.78 -3.18
N ALA A 26 -0.24 -2.64 -3.71
CA ALA A 26 -0.26 -1.37 -3.00
C ALA A 26 -1.35 -1.30 -1.89
N GLY A 27 -2.40 -2.12 -2.01
CA GLY A 27 -3.47 -2.26 -1.02
C GLY A 27 -4.59 -1.21 -1.11
N PHE A 28 -5.77 -1.59 -0.60
CA PHE A 28 -7.02 -0.84 -0.73
C PHE A 28 -6.97 0.62 -0.21
N GLY A 29 -6.26 0.86 0.90
CA GLY A 29 -6.20 2.19 1.53
C GLY A 29 -5.31 3.20 0.80
N LYS A 30 -4.31 2.70 0.06
CA LYS A 30 -3.34 3.52 -0.68
C LYS A 30 -3.74 3.67 -2.14
N ASP A 31 -4.23 2.59 -2.75
CA ASP A 31 -4.47 2.55 -4.19
C ASP A 31 -5.74 1.78 -4.59
N PRO A 32 -6.93 2.33 -4.33
CA PRO A 32 -8.18 1.61 -4.56
C PRO A 32 -8.44 1.37 -6.06
N ILE A 33 -8.76 0.12 -6.38
CA ILE A 33 -9.11 -0.28 -7.74
C ILE A 33 -10.46 0.31 -8.14
N SER A 34 -10.49 0.99 -9.29
CA SER A 34 -11.73 1.46 -9.90
C SER A 34 -11.56 1.54 -11.42
N ARG A 35 -12.65 1.40 -12.17
CA ARG A 35 -12.61 1.56 -13.64
C ARG A 35 -12.09 2.94 -14.06
N THR A 36 -12.37 3.99 -13.28
CA THR A 36 -11.88 5.34 -13.56
C THR A 36 -10.37 5.45 -13.32
N SER A 37 -9.84 4.88 -12.22
CA SER A 37 -8.40 4.91 -11.94
C SER A 37 -7.60 4.12 -12.98
N VAL A 38 -8.11 2.95 -13.39
CA VAL A 38 -7.52 2.14 -14.47
C VAL A 38 -7.53 2.91 -15.80
N GLN A 39 -8.64 3.58 -16.14
CA GLN A 39 -8.72 4.40 -17.37
C GLN A 39 -7.67 5.50 -17.39
N ILE A 40 -7.56 6.28 -16.31
CA ILE A 40 -6.64 7.42 -16.21
C ILE A 40 -5.19 6.94 -16.33
N ARG A 41 -4.82 5.89 -15.59
CA ARG A 41 -3.44 5.38 -15.56
C ARG A 41 -2.99 4.74 -16.86
N LEU A 42 -3.89 4.06 -17.55
CA LEU A 42 -3.62 3.49 -18.87
C LEU A 42 -3.79 4.50 -20.02
N GLY A 43 -4.10 5.77 -19.72
CA GLY A 43 -4.28 6.81 -20.73
C GLY A 43 -5.43 6.52 -21.71
N LEU A 44 -6.46 5.80 -21.27
CA LEU A 44 -7.57 5.39 -22.12
C LEU A 44 -8.53 6.56 -22.35
N THR A 45 -8.90 6.77 -23.61
CA THR A 45 -9.79 7.87 -23.99
C THR A 45 -11.24 7.66 -23.55
N SER A 46 -11.65 6.41 -23.30
CA SER A 46 -13.02 6.10 -22.90
C SER A 46 -13.11 4.88 -22.00
N ARG A 47 -13.99 4.95 -20.99
CA ARG A 47 -14.36 3.81 -20.12
C ARG A 47 -15.04 2.68 -20.89
N ALA A 48 -15.59 2.94 -22.07
CA ALA A 48 -16.17 1.93 -22.94
C ALA A 48 -15.16 0.84 -23.34
N THR A 49 -13.86 1.13 -23.23
CA THR A 49 -12.79 0.15 -23.49
C THR A 49 -12.56 -0.84 -22.34
N LEU A 50 -13.14 -0.57 -21.16
CA LEU A 50 -13.01 -1.34 -19.92
C LEU A 50 -14.33 -2.05 -19.53
N VAL A 51 -15.12 -2.41 -20.53
CA VAL A 51 -16.41 -3.10 -20.39
C VAL A 51 -16.27 -4.56 -20.85
N GLY A 52 -17.25 -5.41 -20.57
CA GLY A 52 -17.21 -6.83 -20.90
C GLY A 52 -16.09 -7.56 -20.14
N PRO A 53 -15.32 -8.45 -20.79
CA PRO A 53 -14.30 -9.27 -20.13
C PRO A 53 -13.25 -8.46 -19.34
N ARG A 54 -12.88 -7.27 -19.82
CA ARG A 54 -11.95 -6.37 -19.11
C ARG A 54 -12.57 -5.77 -17.86
N GLY A 55 -13.87 -5.47 -17.92
CA GLY A 55 -14.62 -4.98 -16.77
C GLY A 55 -14.71 -6.05 -15.67
N GLU A 56 -14.95 -7.30 -16.06
CA GLU A 56 -14.96 -8.44 -15.14
C GLU A 56 -13.61 -8.65 -14.45
N ARG A 57 -12.50 -8.51 -15.19
CA ARG A 57 -11.14 -8.57 -14.58
C ARG A 57 -10.92 -7.49 -13.53
N ILE A 58 -11.34 -6.25 -13.82
CA ILE A 58 -11.22 -5.14 -12.86
C ILE A 58 -12.08 -5.41 -11.62
N ASP A 59 -13.29 -5.94 -11.78
CA ASP A 59 -14.17 -6.27 -10.66
C ASP A 59 -13.61 -7.43 -9.82
N ASN A 60 -13.02 -8.43 -10.47
CA ASN A 60 -12.33 -9.53 -9.78
C ASN A 60 -11.11 -9.02 -8.98
N ALA A 61 -10.28 -8.18 -9.59
CA ALA A 61 -9.13 -7.58 -8.91
C ALA A 61 -9.55 -6.68 -7.74
N LEU A 62 -10.65 -5.93 -7.89
CA LEU A 62 -11.25 -5.17 -6.80
C LEU A 62 -11.72 -6.08 -5.66
N ASN A 63 -12.34 -7.21 -5.97
CA ASN A 63 -12.75 -8.18 -4.95
C ASN A 63 -11.55 -8.82 -4.24
N ILE A 64 -10.47 -9.12 -4.96
CA ILE A 64 -9.21 -9.59 -4.37
C ILE A 64 -8.65 -8.54 -3.40
N GLN A 65 -8.52 -7.29 -3.87
CA GLN A 65 -8.00 -6.19 -3.05
C GLN A 65 -8.86 -5.93 -1.79
N ARG A 66 -10.19 -6.09 -1.90
CA ARG A 66 -11.11 -6.01 -0.76
C ARG A 66 -10.91 -7.15 0.23
N LYS A 67 -10.76 -8.37 -0.27
CA LYS A 67 -10.53 -9.56 0.55
C LYS A 67 -9.22 -9.47 1.32
N GLU A 68 -8.14 -9.01 0.68
CA GLU A 68 -6.85 -8.77 1.33
C GLU A 68 -6.93 -7.71 2.44
N ALA A 69 -7.80 -6.71 2.26
CA ALA A 69 -8.06 -5.68 3.28
C ALA A 69 -9.03 -6.14 4.39
N GLY A 70 -9.50 -7.40 4.38
CA GLY A 70 -10.44 -7.93 5.38
C GLY A 70 -11.89 -7.44 5.21
N HIS A 71 -12.23 -6.84 4.06
CA HIS A 71 -13.57 -6.36 3.77
C HIS A 71 -14.37 -7.46 3.04
N THR A 72 -15.13 -8.27 3.79
CA THR A 72 -15.88 -9.43 3.27
C THR A 72 -17.31 -9.13 2.83
N SER A 73 -17.86 -7.92 3.07
CA SER A 73 -19.18 -7.54 2.57
C SER A 73 -19.17 -6.22 1.81
N VAL A 74 -19.93 -6.19 0.70
CA VAL A 74 -20.12 -5.02 -0.18
C VAL A 74 -20.79 -3.85 0.57
N ASP A 75 -21.53 -4.14 1.64
CA ASP A 75 -22.45 -3.20 2.30
C ASP A 75 -21.86 -2.38 3.45
N THR A 76 -20.59 -2.57 3.84
CA THR A 76 -20.04 -1.86 5.01
C THR A 76 -18.86 -0.96 4.71
N ILE A 77 -18.67 -0.57 3.45
CA ILE A 77 -17.64 0.40 3.07
C ILE A 77 -18.29 1.78 2.95
N LYS A 78 -18.62 2.40 4.09
CA LYS A 78 -18.56 3.86 4.12
C LYS A 78 -17.09 4.20 3.89
N ARG A 79 -16.79 4.96 2.82
CA ARG A 79 -15.50 5.66 2.75
C ARG A 79 -15.38 6.38 4.08
N ARG A 80 -14.31 6.09 4.84
CA ARG A 80 -14.00 6.91 6.00
C ARG A 80 -14.02 8.35 5.54
N THR A 81 -14.76 9.20 6.24
CA THR A 81 -14.71 10.63 5.94
C THR A 81 -13.26 11.10 6.08
N LEU A 82 -12.91 12.22 5.45
CA LEU A 82 -11.55 12.76 5.59
C LEU A 82 -11.17 12.93 7.07
N GLU A 83 -12.13 13.34 7.88
CA GLU A 83 -12.00 13.46 9.35
C GLU A 83 -11.70 12.10 10.02
N GLU A 84 -12.47 11.05 9.72
CA GLU A 84 -12.22 9.70 10.26
C GLU A 84 -10.85 9.15 9.83
N ARG A 85 -10.40 9.51 8.63
CA ARG A 85 -9.07 9.12 8.14
C ARG A 85 -7.96 9.88 8.85
N ILE A 86 -8.14 11.18 9.11
CA ILE A 86 -7.18 12.00 9.87
C ILE A 86 -7.05 11.43 11.28
N VAL A 87 -8.17 11.23 11.99
CA VAL A 87 -8.17 10.68 13.36
C VAL A 87 -7.48 9.31 13.41
N HIS A 88 -7.75 8.45 12.43
CA HIS A 88 -7.08 7.15 12.36
C HIS A 88 -5.57 7.29 12.13
N LEU A 89 -5.14 8.16 11.22
CA LEU A 89 -3.73 8.38 10.93
C LEU A 89 -3.00 9.00 12.14
N GLU A 90 -3.61 9.95 12.84
CA GLU A 90 -3.08 10.54 14.07
C GLU A 90 -2.90 9.48 15.16
N LYS A 91 -3.90 8.61 15.35
CA LYS A 91 -3.80 7.50 16.30
C LYS A 91 -2.66 6.55 15.95
N THR A 92 -2.53 6.16 14.68
CA THR A 92 -1.45 5.27 14.23
C THR A 92 -0.09 5.93 14.39
N ASN A 93 0.02 7.23 14.10
CA ASN A 93 1.26 7.97 14.27
C ASN A 93 1.68 8.02 15.74
N LEU A 94 0.74 8.23 16.67
CA LEU A 94 1.00 8.21 18.09
C LEU A 94 1.48 6.83 18.58
N ILE A 95 0.90 5.75 18.06
CA ILE A 95 1.37 4.38 18.37
C ILE A 95 2.81 4.18 17.87
N LEU A 96 3.11 4.57 16.64
CA LEU A 96 4.44 4.44 16.06
C LEU A 96 5.50 5.27 16.81
N ILE A 97 5.13 6.47 17.28
CA ILE A 97 5.99 7.30 18.13
C ILE A 97 6.30 6.57 19.44
N ASN A 98 5.29 5.98 20.09
CA ASN A 98 5.50 5.24 21.33
C ASN A 98 6.36 3.99 21.12
N GLU A 99 6.13 3.22 20.06
CA GLU A 99 6.95 2.06 19.71
C GLU A 99 8.41 2.47 19.45
N ARG A 100 8.62 3.57 18.73
CA ARG A 100 9.95 4.14 18.49
C ARG A 100 10.63 4.50 19.81
N ASP A 101 9.93 5.20 20.71
CA ASP A 101 10.50 5.65 21.97
C ASP A 101 10.87 4.46 22.88
N GLN A 102 10.03 3.41 22.93
CA GLN A 102 10.34 2.16 23.63
C GLN A 102 11.57 1.45 23.06
N LEU A 103 11.72 1.41 21.73
CA LEU A 103 12.90 0.83 21.09
C LEU A 103 14.17 1.63 21.40
N TYR A 104 14.07 2.97 21.42
CA TYR A 104 15.19 3.83 21.83
C TYR A 104 15.57 3.61 23.29
N GLU A 105 14.61 3.52 24.21
CA GLU A 105 14.89 3.22 25.62
C GLU A 105 15.59 1.87 25.79
N ALA A 106 15.09 0.83 25.11
CA ALA A 106 15.71 -0.49 25.12
C ALA A 106 17.15 -0.46 24.59
N LEU A 107 17.38 0.27 23.50
CA LEU A 107 18.71 0.44 22.90
C LEU A 107 19.67 1.18 23.83
N CYS A 108 19.22 2.28 24.45
CA CYS A 108 20.01 3.00 25.45
C CYS A 108 20.38 2.13 26.65
N SER A 109 19.45 1.30 27.13
CA SER A 109 19.71 0.34 28.21
C SER A 109 20.79 -0.68 27.83
N ILE A 110 20.71 -1.25 26.62
CA ILE A 110 21.72 -2.19 26.10
C ILE A 110 23.09 -1.51 25.98
N ILE A 111 23.14 -0.29 25.44
CA ILE A 111 24.38 0.48 25.32
C ILE A 111 25.00 0.70 26.70
N ASN A 112 24.21 1.18 27.67
CA ASN A 112 24.69 1.45 29.02
C ASN A 112 25.21 0.17 29.70
N GLN A 113 24.51 -0.97 29.53
CA GLN A 113 25.00 -2.26 30.03
C GLN A 113 26.33 -2.66 29.38
N CYS A 114 26.47 -2.47 28.07
CA CYS A 114 27.70 -2.76 27.36
C CYS A 114 28.86 -1.89 27.85
N GLU A 115 28.63 -0.60 28.10
CA GLU A 115 29.62 0.31 28.67
C GLU A 115 30.05 -0.11 30.08
N ILE A 116 29.08 -0.43 30.96
CA ILE A 116 29.35 -0.90 32.33
C ILE A 116 30.20 -2.18 32.32
N HIS A 117 29.94 -3.08 31.38
CA HIS A 117 30.68 -4.34 31.24
C HIS A 117 31.96 -4.22 30.39
N GLY A 118 32.32 -3.02 29.92
CA GLY A 118 33.52 -2.78 29.12
C GLY A 118 33.50 -3.45 27.75
N LEU A 119 32.32 -3.74 27.20
CA LEU A 119 32.14 -4.35 25.89
C LEU A 119 32.33 -3.32 24.78
N ASP A 120 32.96 -3.72 23.67
CA ASP A 120 33.12 -2.85 22.51
C ASP A 120 31.78 -2.64 21.81
N LEU A 121 31.20 -1.46 22.05
CA LEU A 121 29.96 -1.01 21.42
C LEU A 121 29.98 -1.10 19.89
N LYS A 122 31.14 -0.91 19.24
CA LYS A 122 31.23 -0.99 17.77
C LYS A 122 30.96 -2.40 17.26
N VAL A 123 31.39 -3.42 18.01
CA VAL A 123 31.14 -4.82 17.68
C VAL A 123 29.68 -5.16 17.97
N VAL A 124 29.17 -4.77 19.14
CA VAL A 124 27.79 -5.06 19.57
C VAL A 124 26.75 -4.40 18.66
N LEU A 125 26.98 -3.15 18.25
CA LEU A 125 26.07 -2.40 17.37
C LEU A 125 26.31 -2.66 15.88
N SER A 126 27.31 -3.47 15.51
CA SER A 126 27.62 -3.79 14.11
C SER A 126 26.43 -4.33 13.29
N PRO A 127 25.49 -5.13 13.83
CA PRO A 127 24.33 -5.62 13.08
C PRO A 127 23.27 -4.55 12.80
N LEU A 128 23.29 -3.43 13.53
CA LEU A 128 22.30 -2.35 13.42
C LEU A 128 22.68 -1.29 12.37
N LYS A 129 23.71 -1.53 11.55
CA LYS A 129 24.08 -0.63 10.46
C LYS A 129 22.92 -0.51 9.46
N ILE A 130 22.29 0.66 9.47
CA ILE A 130 21.40 1.20 8.44
C ILE A 130 22.26 1.75 7.30
#